data_AF-A0A8J9VEC8-F1
#
_entry.id   AF-A0A8J9VEC8-F1
#
_cell.length_a   1.000
_cell.length_b   1.000
_cell.length_c   1.000
_cell.angle_alpha   90.00
_cell.angle_beta   90.00
_cell.angle_gamma   90.00
#
_symmetry.space_group_name_H-M   'P 1'
#
loop_
_entity.id
_entity.type
_entity.pdbx_description
1 polymer ?
#
loop_
_entity_poly.entity_id
_entity_poly.type
_entity_poly.pdbx_seq_one_letter_code
_entity_poly.pdbx_strand_id
1 'polypeptide(L)'
;MALYEITLLLLVSCILLLTNVASASTCEQTGPCTCRMSDGAGEIDLSALASSDSVLPAFQNVNSTGDDYVYSYNPCQPFTQGTCKDVSACQYVPKLKTYFPLGTQDSAKFIQEGQDLTLRYIAGQGSSKRETKVKLVCGAGETTFTAEGQDPNVINLYHFTLKSPCACPGGCSKPSNATCRQVGPCSCNMTDGSGMVDLHRVGRKDGPAFRDIMSPSEVADRYSYNPCYPFSLGSCRDAAACVSTQKHGVHMENSLGSQDKAAFFNTGSNLYIVYGTDRNDSKGLTSLVQLVCDRHRESFEAQGPNPQEKGQYLFTLRSPCACPGMCETPVTTPPAHTTVPPTPVTVPPPTPNTTQPAHAACVQYGTCACMFKNGSYIDLTSLEQTSGEPLFKDHPLSSPRRDDGFYYSFNPCAPFTEGKCEDVAVCKKNSLAGSEVSLGKQDSSTFATANENGPVAIMYASENRMSIVSLRCTEEKRDRLIVLGADPKVPNTYEFILESPQCCLHKGGTTAVRGSLIWIVCALTFLLVNGWR
;
A
#
# COMPACT_ATOMS: atom_id res chain seq x y z
N MET A 1 -1.19 67.64 34.47
CA MET A 1 -1.83 67.58 33.14
C MET A 1 -0.96 66.85 32.12
N ALA A 2 0.33 67.16 31.96
CA ALA A 2 1.20 66.50 30.96
C ALA A 2 1.33 64.97 31.11
N LEU A 3 1.32 64.42 32.33
CA LEU A 3 1.43 62.96 32.53
C LEU A 3 0.20 62.18 32.06
N TYR A 4 -1.00 62.78 32.18
CA TYR A 4 -2.28 62.13 31.87
C TYR A 4 -2.48 62.00 30.35
N GLU A 5 -2.09 63.04 29.60
CA GLU A 5 -2.08 63.07 28.14
C GLU A 5 -1.15 61.98 27.56
N ILE A 6 0.03 61.78 28.14
CA ILE A 6 0.99 60.76 27.70
C ILE A 6 0.46 59.35 27.97
N THR A 7 -0.15 59.10 29.15
CA THR A 7 -0.77 57.80 29.44
C THR A 7 -1.94 57.49 28.53
N LEU A 8 -2.78 58.49 28.18
CA LEU A 8 -3.93 58.29 27.28
C LEU A 8 -3.47 57.97 25.85
N LEU A 9 -2.43 58.68 25.35
CA LEU A 9 -1.82 58.40 24.05
C LEU A 9 -1.18 57.01 23.99
N LEU A 10 -0.50 56.57 25.05
CA LEU A 10 0.05 55.21 25.13
C LEU A 10 -1.05 54.15 25.20
N LEU A 11 -2.16 54.40 25.90
CA LEU A 11 -3.30 53.48 25.97
C LEU A 11 -4.02 53.36 24.62
N VAL A 12 -4.24 54.47 23.91
CA VAL A 12 -4.86 54.47 22.58
C VAL A 12 -3.95 53.80 21.54
N SER A 13 -2.63 54.05 21.60
CA SER A 13 -1.64 53.36 20.76
C SER A 13 -1.58 51.86 21.06
N CYS A 14 -1.66 51.47 22.33
CA CYS A 14 -1.69 50.06 22.75
C CYS A 14 -2.98 49.36 22.29
N ILE A 15 -4.14 50.03 22.38
CA ILE A 15 -5.42 49.51 21.89
C ILE A 15 -5.39 49.36 20.35
N LEU A 16 -4.83 50.32 19.61
CA LEU A 16 -4.66 50.24 18.15
C LEU A 16 -3.69 49.12 17.72
N LEU A 17 -2.64 48.86 18.51
CA LEU A 17 -1.71 47.74 18.29
C LEU A 17 -2.34 46.38 18.62
N LEU A 18 -3.30 46.34 19.55
CA LEU A 18 -4.03 45.12 19.95
C LEU A 18 -5.19 44.78 19.01
N THR A 19 -5.67 45.71 18.18
CA THR A 19 -6.74 45.48 17.19
C THR A 19 -6.25 45.07 15.80
N ASN A 20 -5.03 44.53 15.67
CA ASN A 20 -4.69 43.71 14.51
C ASN A 20 -5.54 42.44 14.57
N VAL A 21 -6.80 42.57 14.14
CA VAL A 21 -7.66 41.44 13.81
C VAL A 21 -6.87 40.65 12.79
N ALA A 22 -6.32 39.52 13.22
CA ALA A 22 -5.68 38.58 12.33
C ALA A 22 -6.72 38.20 11.28
N SER A 23 -6.65 38.83 10.12
CA SER A 23 -7.49 38.50 8.98
C SER A 23 -7.32 37.00 8.75
N ALA A 24 -8.42 36.24 8.85
CA ALA A 24 -8.38 34.82 8.57
C ALA A 24 -7.74 34.64 7.19
N SER A 25 -6.61 33.94 7.14
CA SER A 25 -5.90 33.67 5.90
C SER A 25 -6.87 33.01 4.92
N THR A 26 -7.08 33.65 3.77
CA THR A 26 -7.94 33.10 2.71
C THR A 26 -7.09 32.36 1.70
N CYS A 27 -7.68 31.36 1.07
CA CYS A 27 -7.01 30.57 0.05
C CYS A 27 -7.55 30.98 -1.34
N GLU A 28 -6.69 31.59 -2.17
CA GLU A 28 -6.98 31.95 -3.55
C GLU A 28 -6.72 30.74 -4.46
N GLN A 29 -7.78 30.14 -5.00
CA GLN A 29 -7.67 28.97 -5.86
C GLN A 29 -6.90 29.30 -7.14
N THR A 30 -5.75 28.65 -7.34
CA THR A 30 -4.87 28.82 -8.52
C THR A 30 -5.07 27.72 -9.57
N GLY A 31 -5.74 26.62 -9.20
CA GLY A 31 -6.03 25.50 -10.07
C GLY A 31 -7.11 24.58 -9.47
N PRO A 32 -7.43 23.44 -10.11
CA PRO A 32 -8.45 22.52 -9.59
C PRO A 32 -8.06 21.88 -8.24
N CYS A 33 -6.77 21.90 -7.92
CA CYS A 33 -6.21 21.26 -6.73
C CYS A 33 -5.13 22.08 -6.03
N THR A 34 -4.93 23.30 -6.49
CA THR A 34 -3.89 24.19 -5.98
C THR A 34 -4.54 25.47 -5.51
N CYS A 35 -4.00 26.00 -4.43
CA CYS A 35 -4.54 27.18 -3.81
C CYS A 35 -3.47 27.94 -3.05
N ARG A 36 -3.36 29.24 -3.30
CA ARG A 36 -2.34 30.11 -2.71
C ARG A 36 -2.91 30.87 -1.51
N MET A 37 -2.24 30.79 -0.38
CA MET A 37 -2.67 31.50 0.82
C MET A 37 -2.40 33.00 0.70
N SER A 38 -3.38 33.83 1.07
CA SER A 38 -3.30 35.29 0.97
C SER A 38 -2.38 35.95 1.99
N ASP A 39 -2.02 35.23 3.05
CA ASP A 39 -1.03 35.64 4.06
C ASP A 39 0.42 35.41 3.61
N GLY A 40 0.63 34.81 2.44
CA GLY A 40 1.96 34.50 1.91
C GLY A 40 2.60 33.23 2.49
N ALA A 41 1.88 32.42 3.28
CA ALA A 41 2.39 31.18 3.86
C ALA A 41 2.80 30.13 2.80
N GLY A 42 2.31 30.26 1.57
CA GLY A 42 2.67 29.41 0.43
C GLY A 42 1.46 28.91 -0.34
N GLU A 43 1.69 27.87 -1.15
CA GLU A 43 0.65 27.21 -1.94
C GLU A 43 0.35 25.82 -1.38
N ILE A 44 -0.93 25.50 -1.23
CA ILE A 44 -1.43 24.15 -0.97
C ILE A 44 -1.56 23.49 -2.33
N ASP A 45 -0.85 22.38 -2.54
CA ASP A 45 -0.91 21.57 -3.77
C ASP A 45 -1.21 20.11 -3.40
N LEU A 46 -2.42 19.66 -3.74
CA LEU A 46 -2.87 18.29 -3.48
C LEU A 46 -2.49 17.31 -4.60
N SER A 47 -1.83 17.75 -5.68
CA SER A 47 -1.54 16.92 -6.85
C SER A 47 -0.66 15.71 -6.53
N ALA A 48 0.21 15.80 -5.53
CA ALA A 48 1.03 14.70 -5.05
C ALA A 48 0.21 13.57 -4.38
N LEU A 49 -1.03 13.85 -3.96
CA LEU A 49 -1.93 12.86 -3.37
C LEU A 49 -2.81 12.14 -4.40
N ALA A 50 -2.84 12.64 -5.64
CA ALA A 50 -3.65 12.08 -6.68
C ALA A 50 -3.09 10.74 -7.16
N SER A 51 -3.94 9.73 -7.28
CA SER A 51 -3.61 8.58 -8.11
C SER A 51 -3.65 8.99 -9.58
N SER A 52 -2.59 8.67 -10.31
CA SER A 52 -2.52 8.81 -11.78
C SER A 52 -3.32 7.74 -12.53
N ASP A 53 -3.80 6.71 -11.82
CA ASP A 53 -4.61 5.65 -12.39
C ASP A 53 -6.08 6.12 -12.49
N SER A 54 -6.61 6.14 -13.71
CA SER A 54 -7.99 6.54 -13.97
C SER A 54 -9.03 5.51 -13.49
N VAL A 55 -8.60 4.33 -13.05
CA VAL A 55 -9.43 3.26 -12.51
C VAL A 55 -9.30 3.14 -10.99
N LEU A 56 -8.11 3.41 -10.45
CA LEU A 56 -7.81 3.28 -9.02
C LEU A 56 -7.70 4.66 -8.34
N PRO A 57 -8.71 5.09 -7.57
CA PRO A 57 -8.64 6.33 -6.81
C PRO A 57 -7.60 6.22 -5.68
N ALA A 58 -7.01 7.36 -5.29
CA ALA A 58 -6.02 7.41 -4.20
C ALA A 58 -6.54 6.82 -2.88
N PHE A 59 -7.83 7.01 -2.59
CA PHE A 59 -8.49 6.46 -1.42
C PHE A 59 -9.67 5.61 -1.88
N GLN A 60 -9.51 4.29 -1.92
CA GLN A 60 -10.51 3.38 -2.47
C GLN A 60 -11.26 2.63 -1.36
N ASN A 61 -12.57 2.48 -1.53
CA ASN A 61 -13.42 1.61 -0.70
C ASN A 61 -13.32 1.88 0.82
N VAL A 62 -13.24 3.16 1.20
CA VAL A 62 -13.17 3.61 2.59
C VAL A 62 -14.56 3.52 3.21
N ASN A 63 -14.69 2.74 4.29
CA ASN A 63 -15.94 2.66 5.04
C ASN A 63 -16.24 3.99 5.71
N SER A 64 -17.50 4.37 5.69
CA SER A 64 -17.97 5.55 6.39
C SER A 64 -17.99 5.37 7.91
N THR A 65 -17.75 6.44 8.65
CA THR A 65 -17.95 6.47 10.10
C THR A 65 -19.38 6.83 10.49
N GLY A 66 -20.18 7.38 9.58
CA GLY A 66 -21.54 7.89 9.85
C GLY A 66 -22.68 7.08 9.21
N ASP A 67 -22.39 6.21 8.24
CA ASP A 67 -23.39 5.40 7.54
C ASP A 67 -22.86 4.03 7.08
N ASP A 68 -23.73 3.20 6.51
CA ASP A 68 -23.41 1.84 6.01
C ASP A 68 -22.79 1.85 4.59
N TYR A 69 -22.35 3.00 4.09
CA TYR A 69 -21.85 3.14 2.72
C TYR A 69 -20.33 3.13 2.66
N VAL A 70 -19.84 2.95 1.44
CA VAL A 70 -18.41 2.87 1.13
C VAL A 70 -18.07 3.97 0.14
N TYR A 71 -16.94 4.63 0.35
CA TYR A 71 -16.57 5.82 -0.40
C TYR A 71 -15.20 5.65 -1.06
N SER A 72 -15.08 6.19 -2.26
CA SER A 72 -13.81 6.31 -2.97
C SER A 72 -13.57 7.77 -3.34
N TYR A 73 -12.34 8.25 -3.18
CA TYR A 73 -11.95 9.63 -3.43
C TYR A 73 -10.58 9.68 -4.11
N ASN A 74 -10.46 10.52 -5.13
CA ASN A 74 -9.19 10.85 -5.76
C ASN A 74 -9.09 12.38 -5.86
N PRO A 75 -8.15 13.05 -5.18
CA PRO A 75 -7.91 14.46 -5.41
C PRO A 75 -7.31 14.64 -6.81
N CYS A 76 -7.64 15.74 -7.48
CA CYS A 76 -6.96 16.29 -8.67
C CYS A 76 -7.04 15.51 -9.99
N GLN A 77 -7.27 14.20 -9.95
CA GLN A 77 -7.41 13.37 -11.13
C GLN A 77 -8.77 12.67 -11.12
N PRO A 78 -9.50 12.67 -12.24
CA PRO A 78 -10.77 11.96 -12.33
C PRO A 78 -10.51 10.45 -12.31
N PHE A 79 -11.45 9.68 -11.75
CA PHE A 79 -11.42 8.23 -11.85
C PHE A 79 -12.79 7.66 -12.21
N THR A 80 -12.77 6.39 -12.63
CA THR A 80 -13.94 5.62 -13.04
C THR A 80 -14.05 4.34 -12.20
N GLN A 81 -15.18 4.18 -11.50
CA GLN A 81 -15.50 2.99 -10.70
C GLN A 81 -16.99 2.66 -10.80
N GLY A 82 -17.32 1.49 -11.36
CA GLY A 82 -18.72 1.12 -11.60
C GLY A 82 -19.44 2.11 -12.51
N THR A 83 -20.55 2.67 -12.01
CA THR A 83 -21.35 3.71 -12.70
C THR A 83 -20.82 5.13 -12.48
N CYS A 84 -19.87 5.34 -11.57
CA CYS A 84 -19.16 6.61 -11.47
C CYS A 84 -18.14 6.73 -12.61
N LYS A 85 -18.29 7.76 -13.45
CA LYS A 85 -17.43 8.06 -14.59
C LYS A 85 -16.83 9.45 -14.42
N ASP A 86 -15.51 9.54 -14.57
CA ASP A 86 -14.73 10.78 -14.51
C ASP A 86 -15.04 11.65 -13.28
N VAL A 87 -15.13 11.01 -12.12
CA VAL A 87 -15.49 11.64 -10.84
C VAL A 87 -14.26 11.92 -9.97
N SER A 88 -14.39 12.85 -9.03
CA SER A 88 -13.45 13.01 -7.91
C SER A 88 -13.82 12.14 -6.72
N ALA A 89 -15.11 11.85 -6.54
CA ALA A 89 -15.64 11.10 -5.42
C ALA A 89 -16.81 10.20 -5.86
N CYS A 90 -16.86 8.99 -5.31
CA CYS A 90 -17.87 7.98 -5.62
C CYS A 90 -18.37 7.31 -4.34
N GLN A 91 -19.68 7.12 -4.24
CA GLN A 91 -20.33 6.32 -3.19
C GLN A 91 -20.69 4.95 -3.76
N TYR A 92 -20.43 3.89 -3.00
CA TYR A 92 -20.97 2.56 -3.21
C TYR A 92 -21.98 2.23 -2.11
N VAL A 93 -23.16 1.75 -2.51
CA VAL A 93 -24.23 1.34 -1.60
C VAL A 93 -24.35 -0.18 -1.64
N PRO A 94 -23.79 -0.92 -0.64
CA PRO A 94 -23.73 -2.39 -0.69
C PRO A 94 -25.09 -3.06 -0.84
N LYS A 95 -26.12 -2.54 -0.16
CA LYS A 95 -27.49 -3.06 -0.20
C LYS A 95 -28.10 -3.02 -1.61
N LEU A 96 -27.77 -1.98 -2.38
CA LEU A 96 -28.26 -1.79 -3.75
C LEU A 96 -27.27 -2.28 -4.82
N LYS A 97 -26.05 -2.65 -4.41
CA LYS A 97 -24.92 -2.97 -5.30
C LYS A 97 -24.71 -1.92 -6.39
N THR A 98 -24.90 -0.65 -6.06
CA THR A 98 -24.85 0.44 -7.03
C THR A 98 -23.90 1.55 -6.60
N TYR A 99 -23.41 2.31 -7.58
CA TYR A 99 -22.50 3.42 -7.37
C TYR A 99 -23.17 4.76 -7.72
N PHE A 100 -22.80 5.81 -7.00
CA PHE A 100 -23.30 7.15 -7.23
C PHE A 100 -22.18 8.20 -7.24
N PRO A 101 -22.13 9.06 -8.26
CA PRO A 101 -21.12 10.12 -8.35
C PRO A 101 -21.40 11.19 -7.28
N LEU A 102 -20.35 11.65 -6.59
CA LEU A 102 -20.46 12.66 -5.53
C LEU A 102 -19.76 13.99 -5.85
N GLY A 103 -19.03 14.04 -6.96
CA GLY A 103 -18.31 15.23 -7.41
C GLY A 103 -17.47 14.96 -8.65
N THR A 104 -17.24 15.97 -9.48
CA THR A 104 -16.30 15.91 -10.62
C THR A 104 -15.12 16.85 -10.42
N GLN A 105 -13.96 16.58 -11.05
CA GLN A 105 -12.78 17.43 -10.85
C GLN A 105 -13.01 18.86 -11.33
N ASP A 106 -13.76 19.04 -12.42
CA ASP A 106 -14.08 20.38 -12.96
C ASP A 106 -14.94 21.22 -12.02
N SER A 107 -15.58 20.60 -11.03
CA SER A 107 -16.39 21.29 -10.02
C SER A 107 -15.62 21.69 -8.76
N ALA A 108 -14.31 21.36 -8.70
CA ALA A 108 -13.48 21.56 -7.52
C ALA A 108 -13.41 23.05 -7.13
N LYS A 109 -13.72 23.35 -5.87
CA LYS A 109 -13.65 24.71 -5.33
C LYS A 109 -13.12 24.75 -3.91
N PHE A 110 -12.07 25.54 -3.67
CA PHE A 110 -11.59 25.82 -2.31
C PHE A 110 -12.53 26.82 -1.62
N ILE A 111 -12.92 26.53 -0.38
CA ILE A 111 -13.83 27.33 0.43
C ILE A 111 -13.28 27.41 1.84
N GLN A 112 -13.22 28.62 2.39
CA GLN A 112 -12.89 28.84 3.79
C GLN A 112 -14.18 28.76 4.64
N GLU A 113 -14.26 27.79 5.55
CA GLU A 113 -15.39 27.60 6.47
C GLU A 113 -14.91 27.79 7.91
N GLY A 114 -14.98 29.03 8.39
CA GLY A 114 -14.36 29.41 9.66
C GLY A 114 -12.84 29.31 9.58
N GLN A 115 -12.23 28.46 10.41
CA GLN A 115 -10.79 28.21 10.38
C GLN A 115 -10.40 27.05 9.44
N ASP A 116 -11.38 26.27 9.00
CA ASP A 116 -11.13 25.11 8.17
C ASP A 116 -11.09 25.48 6.70
N LEU A 117 -10.12 24.92 5.97
CA LEU A 117 -10.09 24.98 4.52
C LEU A 117 -10.76 23.72 3.97
N THR A 118 -11.79 23.89 3.15
CA THR A 118 -12.56 22.81 2.57
C THR A 118 -12.42 22.80 1.05
N LEU A 119 -12.18 21.63 0.46
CA LEU A 119 -12.27 21.42 -0.98
C LEU A 119 -13.63 20.82 -1.33
N ARG A 120 -14.42 21.56 -2.10
CA ARG A 120 -15.79 21.21 -2.45
C ARG A 120 -15.89 20.67 -3.87
N TYR A 121 -16.71 19.64 -4.07
CA TYR A 121 -17.07 19.09 -5.37
C TYR A 121 -18.59 18.96 -5.52
N ILE A 122 -19.08 18.96 -6.76
CA ILE A 122 -20.49 18.85 -7.13
C ILE A 122 -20.66 17.81 -8.25
N ALA A 123 -21.68 16.96 -8.12
CA ALA A 123 -22.16 16.10 -9.21
C ALA A 123 -23.68 16.25 -9.39
N GLY A 124 -24.19 16.00 -10.60
CA GLY A 124 -25.61 16.09 -10.92
C GLY A 124 -26.14 17.53 -11.06
N GLN A 125 -27.46 17.66 -11.23
CA GLN A 125 -28.14 18.95 -11.41
C GLN A 125 -29.49 18.99 -10.69
N GLY A 126 -29.96 20.18 -10.32
CA GLY A 126 -31.26 20.36 -9.68
C GLY A 126 -31.40 19.55 -8.38
N SER A 127 -32.46 18.76 -8.26
CA SER A 127 -32.74 17.94 -7.08
C SER A 127 -31.84 16.70 -6.93
N SER A 128 -31.13 16.29 -8.00
CA SER A 128 -30.14 15.20 -7.95
C SER A 128 -28.73 15.70 -7.66
N LYS A 129 -28.57 17.01 -7.41
CA LYS A 129 -27.28 17.60 -7.07
C LYS A 129 -26.74 17.00 -5.78
N ARG A 130 -25.53 16.45 -5.86
CA ARG A 130 -24.73 15.93 -4.75
C ARG A 130 -23.51 16.80 -4.55
N GLU A 131 -23.20 17.07 -3.29
CA GLU A 131 -22.12 17.95 -2.89
C GLU A 131 -21.20 17.22 -1.90
N THR A 132 -19.92 17.18 -2.22
CA THR A 132 -18.89 16.64 -1.33
C THR A 132 -18.04 17.77 -0.78
N LYS A 133 -17.79 17.77 0.52
CA LYS A 133 -16.88 18.66 1.21
C LYS A 133 -15.74 17.87 1.83
N VAL A 134 -14.51 18.16 1.41
CA VAL A 134 -13.30 17.54 1.94
C VAL A 134 -12.57 18.56 2.81
N LYS A 135 -12.67 18.41 4.13
CA LYS A 135 -11.93 19.23 5.09
C LYS A 135 -10.44 18.91 5.00
N LEU A 136 -9.62 19.91 4.74
CA LEU A 136 -8.17 19.79 4.64
C LEU A 136 -7.55 20.08 6.00
N VAL A 137 -6.83 19.09 6.53
CA VAL A 137 -6.15 19.20 7.84
C VAL A 137 -4.65 19.10 7.62
N CYS A 138 -3.95 20.21 7.84
CA CYS A 138 -2.48 20.24 7.81
C CYS A 138 -1.89 19.36 8.92
N GLY A 139 -0.95 18.47 8.58
CA GLY A 139 -0.21 17.67 9.56
C GLY A 139 1.08 17.06 9.02
N ALA A 140 2.14 17.04 9.82
CA ALA A 140 3.48 16.57 9.43
C ALA A 140 3.64 15.03 9.38
N GLY A 141 2.54 14.28 9.28
CA GLY A 141 2.52 12.82 9.38
C GLY A 141 2.11 12.12 8.10
N GLU A 142 1.73 10.85 8.23
CA GLU A 142 1.13 10.10 7.14
C GLU A 142 -0.18 10.72 6.67
N THR A 143 -0.43 10.67 5.36
CA THR A 143 -1.70 11.09 4.78
C THR A 143 -2.79 10.13 5.20
N THR A 144 -3.85 10.65 5.80
CA THR A 144 -5.03 9.86 6.20
C THR A 144 -6.28 10.47 5.61
N PHE A 145 -7.19 9.61 5.18
CA PHE A 145 -8.49 9.99 4.64
C PHE A 145 -9.58 9.29 5.44
N THR A 146 -10.55 10.07 5.92
CA THR A 146 -11.74 9.58 6.62
C THR A 146 -12.96 9.97 5.83
N ALA A 147 -13.88 9.03 5.63
CA ALA A 147 -15.19 9.32 5.10
C ALA A 147 -16.18 9.41 6.25
N GLU A 148 -16.68 10.59 6.59
CA GLU A 148 -17.74 10.73 7.59
C GLU A 148 -19.10 10.29 7.02
N GLY A 149 -19.26 10.36 5.71
CA GLY A 149 -20.46 9.90 4.99
C GLY A 149 -21.43 11.03 4.66
N GLN A 150 -22.70 10.69 4.49
CA GLN A 150 -23.74 11.66 4.23
C GLN A 150 -24.10 12.45 5.50
N ASP A 151 -24.26 13.77 5.38
CA ASP A 151 -24.79 14.60 6.46
C ASP A 151 -26.21 14.14 6.84
N PRO A 152 -26.45 13.81 8.12
CA PRO A 152 -27.75 13.28 8.56
C PRO A 152 -28.88 14.31 8.47
N ASN A 153 -28.55 15.60 8.42
CA ASN A 153 -29.51 16.70 8.41
C ASN A 153 -29.66 17.35 7.03
N VAL A 154 -28.72 17.11 6.11
CA VAL A 154 -28.72 17.72 4.77
C VAL A 154 -28.63 16.63 3.71
N ILE A 155 -29.72 16.47 2.96
CA ILE A 155 -29.80 15.49 1.86
C ILE A 155 -28.74 15.84 0.81
N ASN A 156 -28.03 14.83 0.31
CA ASN A 156 -27.02 14.93 -0.74
C ASN A 156 -25.78 15.78 -0.40
N LEU A 157 -25.53 16.08 0.88
CA LEU A 157 -24.27 16.65 1.35
C LEU A 157 -23.42 15.55 1.98
N TYR A 158 -22.15 15.47 1.61
CA TYR A 158 -21.21 14.46 2.08
C TYR A 158 -19.98 15.15 2.65
N HIS A 159 -19.50 14.67 3.79
CA HIS A 159 -18.31 15.21 4.46
C HIS A 159 -17.21 14.15 4.48
N PHE A 160 -16.01 14.57 4.11
CA PHE A 160 -14.75 13.83 4.20
C PHE A 160 -13.72 14.67 4.94
N THR A 161 -12.75 14.01 5.58
CA THR A 161 -11.54 14.67 6.13
C THR A 161 -10.28 14.09 5.50
N LEU A 162 -9.44 14.98 4.95
CA LEU A 162 -8.12 14.66 4.42
C LEU A 162 -7.05 15.34 5.28
N LYS A 163 -6.33 14.54 6.07
CA LYS A 163 -5.18 15.02 6.85
C LYS A 163 -3.90 14.65 6.14
N SER A 164 -3.07 15.64 5.78
CA SER A 164 -1.86 15.40 4.99
C SER A 164 -0.84 16.53 5.16
N PRO A 165 0.46 16.27 4.96
CA PRO A 165 1.43 17.32 4.72
C PRO A 165 1.04 18.20 3.54
N CYS A 166 0.38 17.65 2.52
CA CYS A 166 -0.03 18.41 1.33
C CYS A 166 -1.15 19.40 1.59
N ALA A 167 -1.88 19.23 2.70
CA ALA A 167 -2.88 20.20 3.15
C ALA A 167 -2.24 21.41 3.85
N CYS A 168 -0.92 21.40 4.08
CA CYS A 168 -0.19 22.55 4.60
C CYS A 168 0.31 23.44 3.44
N PRO A 169 0.31 24.78 3.59
CA PRO A 169 0.97 25.67 2.64
C PRO A 169 2.44 25.28 2.47
N GLY A 170 2.82 24.96 1.23
CA GLY A 170 4.15 24.48 0.88
C GLY A 170 4.48 23.06 1.35
N GLY A 171 3.59 22.37 2.06
CA GLY A 171 3.89 21.07 2.67
C GLY A 171 4.02 19.91 1.68
N CYS A 172 3.46 20.06 0.48
CA CYS A 172 3.75 19.21 -0.67
C CYS A 172 4.24 20.01 -1.86
N SER A 173 4.99 21.09 -1.59
CA SER A 173 5.82 21.69 -2.63
C SER A 173 6.53 20.55 -3.33
N LYS A 174 6.17 20.31 -4.62
CA LYS A 174 6.85 19.35 -5.47
C LYS A 174 8.33 19.57 -5.20
N PRO A 175 9.09 18.56 -4.73
CA PRO A 175 10.49 18.80 -4.45
C PRO A 175 11.08 19.33 -5.75
N SER A 176 11.47 20.59 -5.71
CA SER A 176 11.82 21.37 -6.88
C SER A 176 13.02 20.68 -7.51
N ASN A 177 12.82 20.10 -8.69
CA ASN A 177 13.85 19.35 -9.41
C ASN A 177 14.57 18.28 -8.56
N ALA A 178 13.86 17.54 -7.71
CA ALA A 178 14.45 16.33 -7.15
C ALA A 178 14.81 15.39 -8.31
N THR A 179 16.10 15.27 -8.57
CA THR A 179 16.65 14.34 -9.55
C THR A 179 17.18 13.13 -8.80
N CYS A 180 17.07 11.96 -9.40
CA CYS A 180 17.69 10.78 -8.84
C CYS A 180 19.11 10.67 -9.35
N ARG A 181 20.09 10.89 -8.47
CA ARG A 181 21.49 10.64 -8.79
C ARG A 181 21.72 9.13 -8.70
N GLN A 182 21.87 8.49 -9.86
CA GLN A 182 22.13 7.06 -9.94
C GLN A 182 23.38 6.68 -9.12
N VAL A 183 23.21 5.71 -8.22
CA VAL A 183 24.27 5.16 -7.36
C VAL A 183 24.73 3.80 -7.88
N GLY A 184 23.80 3.01 -8.44
CA GLY A 184 24.08 1.74 -9.10
C GLY A 184 23.09 1.45 -10.23
N PRO A 185 23.11 0.25 -10.83
CA PRO A 185 22.14 -0.13 -11.86
C PRO A 185 20.69 -0.17 -11.33
N CYS A 186 20.54 -0.18 -10.00
CA CYS A 186 19.30 -0.49 -9.29
C CYS A 186 18.90 0.48 -8.21
N SER A 187 19.77 1.43 -7.94
CA SER A 187 19.57 2.36 -6.86
C SER A 187 20.00 3.75 -7.26
N CYS A 188 19.27 4.72 -6.75
CA CYS A 188 19.55 6.13 -7.00
C CYS A 188 19.20 6.93 -5.75
N ASN A 189 20.01 7.93 -5.46
CA ASN A 189 19.83 8.79 -4.30
C ASN A 189 19.14 10.09 -4.74
N MET A 190 18.06 10.44 -4.08
CA MET A 190 17.30 11.64 -4.42
C MET A 190 18.07 12.90 -3.99
N THR A 191 18.21 13.88 -4.88
CA THR A 191 18.98 15.11 -4.60
C THR A 191 18.34 16.03 -3.56
N ASP A 192 17.05 15.84 -3.28
CA ASP A 192 16.33 16.57 -2.23
C ASP A 192 16.57 16.00 -0.82
N GLY A 193 17.34 14.91 -0.70
CA GLY A 193 17.62 14.26 0.56
C GLY A 193 16.48 13.37 1.08
N SER A 194 15.44 13.12 0.29
CA SER A 194 14.32 12.23 0.68
C SER A 194 14.74 10.77 0.87
N GLY A 195 15.91 10.39 0.37
CA GLY A 195 16.52 9.08 0.60
C GLY A 195 16.89 8.36 -0.70
N MET A 196 17.23 7.08 -0.57
CA MET A 196 17.59 6.22 -1.69
C MET A 196 16.37 5.44 -2.18
N VAL A 197 16.14 5.45 -3.49
CA VAL A 197 15.28 4.46 -4.18
C VAL A 197 16.17 3.27 -4.49
N ASP A 198 15.75 2.07 -4.09
CA ASP A 198 16.51 0.83 -4.28
C ASP A 198 15.58 -0.29 -4.69
N LEU A 199 15.73 -0.81 -5.91
CA LEU A 199 14.84 -1.83 -6.47
C LEU A 199 15.32 -3.27 -6.25
N HIS A 200 16.42 -3.51 -5.52
CA HIS A 200 16.98 -4.85 -5.36
C HIS A 200 16.01 -5.88 -4.76
N ARG A 201 15.06 -5.44 -3.92
CA ARG A 201 14.06 -6.35 -3.33
C ARG A 201 12.93 -6.72 -4.27
N VAL A 202 12.61 -5.82 -5.19
CA VAL A 202 11.57 -6.08 -6.18
C VAL A 202 12.05 -7.14 -7.16
N GLY A 203 13.37 -7.20 -7.41
CA GLY A 203 13.99 -8.14 -8.32
C GLY A 203 14.08 -9.56 -7.76
N ARG A 204 14.00 -10.56 -8.65
CA ARG A 204 14.26 -11.97 -8.34
C ARG A 204 15.53 -12.46 -9.01
N LYS A 205 16.37 -13.21 -8.29
CA LYS A 205 17.61 -13.77 -8.86
C LYS A 205 17.35 -14.90 -9.86
N ASP A 206 16.25 -15.61 -9.70
CA ASP A 206 15.93 -16.85 -10.41
C ASP A 206 14.81 -16.65 -11.45
N GLY A 207 14.95 -15.64 -12.31
CA GLY A 207 13.98 -15.34 -13.37
C GLY A 207 13.19 -14.05 -13.14
N PRO A 208 12.21 -13.74 -14.00
CA PRO A 208 11.50 -12.47 -13.95
C PRO A 208 10.65 -12.32 -12.68
N ALA A 209 10.75 -11.18 -12.01
CA ALA A 209 9.88 -10.82 -10.89
C ALA A 209 8.41 -10.71 -11.30
N PHE A 210 8.16 -10.20 -12.51
CA PHE A 210 6.84 -10.10 -13.12
C PHE A 210 6.87 -10.85 -14.43
N ARG A 211 6.05 -11.91 -14.56
CA ARG A 211 6.08 -12.81 -15.71
C ARG A 211 4.76 -12.80 -16.45
N ASP A 212 4.85 -12.81 -17.79
CA ASP A 212 3.72 -12.99 -18.70
C ASP A 212 2.54 -12.02 -18.51
N ILE A 213 2.85 -10.77 -18.14
CA ILE A 213 1.91 -9.67 -17.91
C ILE A 213 1.34 -9.20 -19.24
N MET A 214 0.01 -9.14 -19.36
CA MET A 214 -0.65 -8.73 -20.60
C MET A 214 -0.80 -7.21 -20.66
N SER A 215 -0.63 -6.64 -21.86
CA SER A 215 -0.95 -5.23 -22.09
C SER A 215 -2.44 -5.04 -22.40
N PRO A 216 -3.11 -4.00 -21.87
CA PRO A 216 -4.47 -3.63 -22.28
C PRO A 216 -4.56 -3.25 -23.77
N SER A 217 -3.48 -2.70 -24.34
CA SER A 217 -3.45 -2.23 -25.73
C SER A 217 -3.24 -3.38 -26.73
N GLU A 218 -2.57 -4.46 -26.31
CA GLU A 218 -2.17 -5.57 -27.18
C GLU A 218 -2.35 -6.91 -26.45
N VAL A 219 -3.56 -7.45 -26.51
CA VAL A 219 -3.94 -8.71 -25.82
C VAL A 219 -3.17 -9.96 -26.25
N ALA A 220 -2.40 -9.90 -27.34
CA ALA A 220 -1.59 -11.02 -27.83
C ALA A 220 -0.16 -11.03 -27.25
N ASP A 221 0.26 -9.91 -26.65
CA ASP A 221 1.63 -9.73 -26.19
C ASP A 221 1.72 -9.92 -24.67
N ARG A 222 2.72 -10.71 -24.26
CA ARG A 222 3.04 -11.00 -22.86
C ARG A 222 4.39 -10.39 -22.52
N TYR A 223 4.44 -9.64 -21.44
CA TYR A 223 5.60 -8.91 -20.98
C TYR A 223 6.13 -9.53 -19.70
N SER A 224 7.44 -9.77 -19.66
CA SER A 224 8.14 -10.18 -18.45
C SER A 224 9.18 -9.12 -18.08
N TYR A 225 9.28 -8.79 -16.80
CA TYR A 225 10.16 -7.75 -16.27
C TYR A 225 10.81 -8.22 -14.97
N ASN A 226 12.08 -7.86 -14.81
CA ASN A 226 12.82 -8.05 -13.58
C ASN A 226 13.65 -6.81 -13.32
N PRO A 227 13.39 -6.03 -12.26
CA PRO A 227 14.38 -5.05 -11.84
C PRO A 227 15.62 -5.78 -11.31
N CYS A 228 16.80 -5.25 -11.57
CA CYS A 228 18.05 -5.57 -10.89
C CYS A 228 18.74 -6.90 -11.13
N TYR A 229 18.04 -7.90 -11.62
CA TYR A 229 18.66 -9.17 -11.95
C TYR A 229 18.35 -9.50 -13.41
N PRO A 230 19.38 -9.79 -14.23
CA PRO A 230 19.15 -10.21 -15.59
C PRO A 230 18.47 -11.58 -15.57
N PHE A 231 17.57 -11.83 -16.52
CA PHE A 231 16.97 -13.13 -16.70
C PHE A 231 17.02 -13.58 -18.16
N SER A 232 16.93 -14.89 -18.36
CA SER A 232 16.79 -15.49 -19.68
C SER A 232 15.43 -16.18 -19.79
N LEU A 233 14.67 -15.85 -20.82
CA LEU A 233 13.36 -16.43 -21.11
C LEU A 233 13.24 -16.65 -22.61
N GLY A 234 13.23 -17.93 -23.02
CA GLY A 234 13.18 -18.31 -24.42
C GLY A 234 14.32 -17.71 -25.25
N SER A 235 14.06 -16.80 -26.20
CA SER A 235 15.09 -16.09 -26.99
C SER A 235 15.69 -14.87 -26.28
N CYS A 236 15.04 -14.34 -25.25
CA CYS A 236 15.57 -13.25 -24.44
C CYS A 236 16.73 -13.76 -23.58
N ARG A 237 17.89 -13.10 -23.68
CA ARG A 237 19.11 -13.41 -22.92
C ARG A 237 19.52 -12.19 -22.12
N ASP A 238 19.90 -12.41 -20.86
CA ASP A 238 20.36 -11.40 -19.91
C ASP A 238 19.50 -10.11 -19.89
N ALA A 239 18.19 -10.31 -20.07
CA ALA A 239 17.23 -9.23 -20.25
C ALA A 239 16.79 -8.66 -18.90
N ALA A 240 16.53 -7.35 -18.88
CA ALA A 240 15.76 -6.70 -17.82
C ALA A 240 14.26 -6.77 -18.11
N ALA A 241 13.88 -6.77 -19.39
CA ALA A 241 12.51 -6.91 -19.86
C ALA A 241 12.45 -7.72 -21.16
N CYS A 242 11.38 -8.49 -21.35
CA CYS A 242 11.18 -9.35 -22.51
C CYS A 242 9.72 -9.29 -22.94
N VAL A 243 9.45 -9.22 -24.24
CA VAL A 243 8.11 -9.40 -24.82
C VAL A 243 8.04 -10.70 -25.58
N SER A 244 6.97 -11.47 -25.34
CA SER A 244 6.58 -12.65 -26.10
C SER A 244 5.30 -12.33 -26.88
N THR A 245 5.41 -12.30 -28.20
CA THR A 245 4.30 -12.09 -29.13
C THR A 245 3.92 -13.42 -29.78
N GLN A 246 2.63 -13.76 -29.77
CA GLN A 246 2.11 -14.91 -30.50
C GLN A 246 1.30 -14.44 -31.72
N LYS A 247 1.86 -14.59 -32.93
CA LYS A 247 1.18 -14.23 -34.18
C LYS A 247 1.12 -15.44 -35.11
N HIS A 248 -0.10 -15.83 -35.49
CA HIS A 248 -0.37 -16.96 -36.39
C HIS A 248 0.31 -18.28 -35.97
N GLY A 249 0.37 -18.55 -34.66
CA GLY A 249 1.01 -19.76 -34.11
C GLY A 249 2.54 -19.69 -34.05
N VAL A 250 3.17 -18.59 -34.51
CA VAL A 250 4.60 -18.34 -34.32
C VAL A 250 4.80 -17.56 -33.03
N HIS A 251 5.59 -18.13 -32.13
CA HIS A 251 6.06 -17.46 -30.92
C HIS A 251 7.33 -16.68 -31.25
N MET A 252 7.30 -15.37 -31.01
CA MET A 252 8.44 -14.49 -31.18
C MET A 252 8.72 -13.78 -29.86
N GLU A 253 9.94 -13.91 -29.37
CA GLU A 253 10.39 -13.22 -28.18
C GLU A 253 11.45 -12.18 -28.56
N ASN A 254 11.39 -11.00 -27.94
CA ASN A 254 12.38 -9.94 -28.13
C ASN A 254 12.76 -9.35 -26.77
N SER A 255 14.07 -9.22 -26.54
CA SER A 255 14.58 -8.47 -25.39
C SER A 255 14.24 -6.99 -25.55
N LEU A 256 13.75 -6.38 -24.48
CA LEU A 256 13.39 -4.96 -24.43
C LEU A 256 14.39 -4.12 -23.64
N GLY A 257 15.56 -4.68 -23.33
CA GLY A 257 16.66 -4.00 -22.66
C GLY A 257 17.38 -4.92 -21.68
N SER A 258 18.60 -4.53 -21.30
CA SER A 258 19.46 -5.28 -20.38
C SER A 258 19.81 -4.47 -19.12
N GLN A 259 20.16 -5.18 -18.04
CA GLN A 259 20.47 -4.56 -16.75
C GLN A 259 21.70 -3.65 -16.79
N ASP A 260 22.69 -3.96 -17.64
CA ASP A 260 23.91 -3.16 -17.79
C ASP A 260 23.66 -1.79 -18.45
N LYS A 261 22.50 -1.60 -19.07
CA LYS A 261 22.04 -0.32 -19.65
C LYS A 261 21.02 0.41 -18.78
N ALA A 262 20.84 -0.01 -17.53
CA ALA A 262 19.91 0.64 -16.61
C ALA A 262 20.33 2.08 -16.33
N ALA A 263 19.43 3.04 -16.53
CA ALA A 263 19.65 4.43 -16.19
C ALA A 263 18.42 5.04 -15.52
N PHE A 264 18.63 5.82 -14.46
CA PHE A 264 17.56 6.58 -13.81
C PHE A 264 17.47 7.99 -14.37
N PHE A 265 16.26 8.48 -14.55
CA PHE A 265 16.03 9.89 -14.86
C PHE A 265 14.66 10.35 -14.38
N ASN A 266 14.49 11.67 -14.30
CA ASN A 266 13.26 12.29 -13.84
C ASN A 266 12.67 13.12 -14.98
N THR A 267 11.36 13.02 -15.17
CA THR A 267 10.59 13.92 -16.04
C THR A 267 9.52 14.60 -15.20
N GLY A 268 9.77 15.84 -14.80
CA GLY A 268 8.95 16.53 -13.81
C GLY A 268 9.00 15.82 -12.46
N SER A 269 7.85 15.42 -11.93
CA SER A 269 7.72 14.68 -10.66
C SER A 269 7.86 13.16 -10.79
N ASN A 270 7.91 12.64 -12.02
CA ASN A 270 7.94 11.20 -12.26
C ASN A 270 9.39 10.71 -12.32
N LEU A 271 9.67 9.65 -11.57
CA LEU A 271 10.94 8.93 -11.62
C LEU A 271 10.80 7.76 -12.59
N TYR A 272 11.80 7.59 -13.45
CA TYR A 272 11.86 6.49 -14.40
C TYR A 272 13.18 5.74 -14.26
N ILE A 273 13.13 4.45 -14.57
CA ILE A 273 14.30 3.65 -14.92
C ILE A 273 14.13 3.16 -16.36
N VAL A 274 15.17 3.36 -17.18
CA VAL A 274 15.20 2.92 -18.57
C VAL A 274 16.21 1.80 -18.74
N TYR A 275 15.86 0.82 -19.56
CA TYR A 275 16.74 -0.25 -20.02
C TYR A 275 16.79 -0.21 -21.55
N GLY A 276 17.98 -0.26 -22.14
CA GLY A 276 18.15 -0.29 -23.59
C GLY A 276 18.81 -1.58 -24.08
N THR A 277 18.66 -1.89 -25.36
CA THR A 277 19.46 -2.89 -26.06
C THR A 277 20.62 -2.24 -26.80
N ASP A 278 21.70 -2.98 -27.08
CA ASP A 278 22.80 -2.46 -27.90
C ASP A 278 22.31 -2.10 -29.30
N ARG A 279 22.83 -0.99 -29.85
CA ARG A 279 22.43 -0.46 -31.18
C ARG A 279 22.73 -1.41 -32.36
N ASN A 280 23.60 -2.40 -32.15
CA ASN A 280 23.94 -3.39 -33.16
C ASN A 280 22.85 -4.45 -33.34
N ASP A 281 22.00 -4.64 -32.32
CA ASP A 281 20.72 -5.33 -32.49
C ASP A 281 19.76 -4.37 -33.17
N SER A 282 19.33 -4.74 -34.36
CA SER A 282 18.75 -3.87 -35.41
C SER A 282 17.42 -3.17 -35.04
N LYS A 283 17.01 -3.19 -33.77
CA LYS A 283 15.74 -2.68 -33.27
C LYS A 283 15.88 -1.57 -32.22
N GLY A 284 17.04 -1.42 -31.56
CA GLY A 284 17.27 -0.34 -30.58
C GLY A 284 16.15 -0.21 -29.55
N LEU A 285 15.68 -1.34 -29.01
CA LEU A 285 14.49 -1.36 -28.17
C LEU A 285 14.82 -0.84 -26.77
N THR A 286 13.89 -0.10 -26.19
CA THR A 286 14.02 0.45 -24.84
C THR A 286 12.78 0.17 -24.02
N SER A 287 12.97 -0.17 -22.75
CA SER A 287 11.93 -0.28 -21.74
C SER A 287 11.99 0.94 -20.86
N LEU A 288 10.90 1.70 -20.80
CA LEU A 288 10.73 2.86 -19.93
C LEU A 288 9.77 2.49 -18.80
N VAL A 289 10.32 2.29 -17.60
CA VAL A 289 9.54 1.88 -16.42
C VAL A 289 9.34 3.09 -15.52
N GLN A 290 8.10 3.55 -15.40
CA GLN A 290 7.73 4.57 -14.42
C GLN A 290 7.75 3.96 -13.02
N LEU A 291 8.50 4.58 -12.11
CA LEU A 291 8.55 4.22 -10.69
C LEU A 291 7.53 5.07 -9.94
N VAL A 292 6.51 4.41 -9.39
CA VAL A 292 5.46 5.04 -8.61
C VAL A 292 5.60 4.59 -7.17
N CYS A 293 5.87 5.54 -6.28
CA CYS A 293 5.91 5.28 -4.85
C CYS A 293 4.53 4.82 -4.38
N ASP A 294 4.42 3.56 -4.00
CA ASP A 294 3.24 2.97 -3.38
C ASP A 294 3.69 2.27 -2.10
N ARG A 295 3.36 2.86 -0.95
CA ARG A 295 3.85 2.38 0.35
C ARG A 295 3.32 1.01 0.74
N HIS A 296 2.27 0.55 0.10
CA HIS A 296 1.49 -0.60 0.57
C HIS A 296 1.42 -1.73 -0.43
N ARG A 297 1.66 -1.46 -1.72
CA ARG A 297 1.46 -2.45 -2.78
C ARG A 297 2.66 -2.54 -3.71
N GLU A 298 3.00 -3.78 -4.06
CA GLU A 298 3.85 -4.08 -5.20
C GLU A 298 2.98 -4.55 -6.38
N SER A 299 3.05 -3.84 -7.50
CA SER A 299 2.35 -4.21 -8.72
C SER A 299 3.08 -3.70 -9.95
N PHE A 300 2.99 -4.46 -11.04
CA PHE A 300 3.57 -4.10 -12.32
C PHE A 300 2.50 -4.13 -13.42
N GLU A 301 2.47 -3.08 -14.23
CA GLU A 301 1.57 -2.92 -15.35
C GLU A 301 2.37 -2.72 -16.63
N ALA A 302 1.98 -3.44 -17.69
CA ALA A 302 2.54 -3.26 -19.02
C ALA A 302 1.56 -2.47 -19.88
N GLN A 303 1.96 -1.31 -20.38
CA GLN A 303 1.15 -0.55 -21.35
C GLN A 303 1.47 -0.92 -22.81
N GLY A 304 2.63 -1.55 -23.05
CA GLY A 304 3.06 -2.02 -24.37
C GLY A 304 3.88 -0.96 -25.13
N PRO A 305 3.88 -0.98 -26.48
CA PRO A 305 4.65 -0.04 -27.29
C PRO A 305 4.23 1.41 -27.05
N ASN A 306 5.21 2.33 -26.97
CA ASN A 306 4.94 3.76 -26.90
C ASN A 306 4.42 4.25 -28.27
N PRO A 307 3.19 4.81 -28.35
CA PRO A 307 2.65 5.32 -29.62
C PRO A 307 3.43 6.54 -30.16
N GLN A 308 4.18 7.24 -29.32
CA GLN A 308 4.91 8.46 -29.69
C GLN A 308 6.37 8.19 -30.10
N GLU A 309 6.96 7.07 -29.66
CA GLU A 309 8.38 6.79 -29.88
C GLU A 309 8.58 5.32 -30.27
N LYS A 310 8.92 5.10 -31.55
CA LYS A 310 9.10 3.76 -32.11
C LYS A 310 10.25 3.03 -31.41
N GLY A 311 9.98 1.82 -30.93
CA GLY A 311 10.97 0.97 -30.26
C GLY A 311 11.05 1.19 -28.75
N GLN A 312 10.28 2.12 -28.19
CA GLN A 312 10.13 2.27 -26.74
C GLN A 312 8.89 1.52 -26.25
N TYR A 313 8.99 0.89 -25.09
CA TYR A 313 7.90 0.20 -24.40
C TYR A 313 7.68 0.82 -23.04
N LEU A 314 6.42 1.01 -22.67
CA LEU A 314 6.02 1.67 -21.43
C LEU A 314 5.57 0.64 -20.40
N PHE A 315 6.09 0.82 -19.19
CA PHE A 315 5.73 0.04 -18.01
C PHE A 315 5.50 0.95 -16.81
N THR A 316 4.75 0.46 -15.82
CA THR A 316 4.63 1.11 -14.51
C THR A 316 4.89 0.10 -13.41
N LEU A 317 5.84 0.42 -12.53
CA LEU A 317 6.13 -0.31 -11.31
C LEU A 317 5.66 0.53 -10.12
N ARG A 318 4.66 0.03 -9.40
CA ARG A 318 4.26 0.53 -8.08
C ARG A 318 4.92 -0.36 -7.04
N SER A 319 5.68 0.20 -6.12
CA SER A 319 6.32 -0.56 -5.05
C SER A 319 6.70 0.35 -3.88
N PRO A 320 6.76 -0.17 -2.64
CA PRO A 320 7.35 0.55 -1.51
C PRO A 320 8.81 0.91 -1.81
N CYS A 321 9.49 0.10 -2.61
CA CYS A 321 10.88 0.31 -3.00
C CYS A 321 11.09 1.42 -4.04
N ALA A 322 10.02 1.86 -4.71
CA ALA A 322 10.03 3.08 -5.51
C ALA A 322 9.91 4.34 -4.64
N CYS A 323 9.59 4.20 -3.34
CA CYS A 323 9.61 5.31 -2.38
C CYS A 323 11.02 5.52 -1.81
N PRO A 324 11.58 6.74 -1.86
CA PRO A 324 12.88 7.04 -1.26
C PRO A 324 12.94 6.63 0.22
N GLY A 325 13.97 5.88 0.61
CA GLY A 325 14.26 5.45 1.98
C GLY A 325 13.39 4.31 2.53
N MET A 326 12.43 3.79 1.76
CA MET A 326 11.48 2.78 2.27
C MET A 326 11.87 1.34 1.98
N CYS A 327 12.78 1.09 1.03
CA CYS A 327 13.21 -0.28 0.72
C CYS A 327 14.30 -0.81 1.67
N GLU A 328 14.81 0.02 2.57
CA GLU A 328 15.86 -0.40 3.50
C GLU A 328 15.31 -1.43 4.50
N THR A 329 16.09 -2.49 4.75
CA THR A 329 15.80 -3.40 5.86
C THR A 329 16.10 -2.60 7.10
N PRO A 330 15.36 -2.79 8.21
CA PRO A 330 15.92 -2.44 9.49
C PRO A 330 17.28 -3.13 9.56
N VAL A 331 18.35 -2.33 9.55
CA VAL A 331 19.71 -2.84 9.70
C VAL A 331 19.73 -3.39 11.12
N THR A 332 19.46 -4.68 11.27
CA THR A 332 19.62 -5.37 12.53
C THR A 332 21.13 -5.44 12.77
N THR A 333 21.69 -4.37 13.32
CA THR A 333 22.99 -4.44 13.98
C THR A 333 22.74 -5.33 15.21
N PRO A 334 23.35 -6.52 15.30
CA PRO A 334 23.11 -7.40 16.44
C PRO A 334 23.54 -6.66 17.72
N PRO A 335 22.67 -6.50 18.74
CA PRO A 335 23.12 -6.06 20.04
C PRO A 335 24.08 -7.11 20.59
N ALA A 336 25.24 -6.69 21.08
CA ALA A 336 26.19 -7.56 21.76
C ALA A 336 25.47 -8.29 22.93
N HIS A 337 25.23 -9.59 22.78
CA HIS A 337 24.64 -10.42 23.82
C HIS A 337 25.59 -10.50 25.01
N THR A 338 25.23 -9.84 26.10
CA THR A 338 25.76 -10.14 27.43
C THR A 338 24.79 -11.09 28.11
N THR A 339 25.24 -12.32 28.35
CA THR A 339 24.48 -13.41 28.98
C THR A 339 24.32 -13.18 30.47
N VAL A 340 23.06 -13.08 30.93
CA VAL A 340 22.69 -13.34 32.34
C VAL A 340 21.50 -14.31 32.34
N PRO A 341 21.54 -15.40 33.14
CA PRO A 341 20.45 -16.38 33.20
C PRO A 341 19.26 -15.84 34.01
N PRO A 342 18.00 -16.01 33.54
CA PRO A 342 16.84 -15.67 34.35
C PRO A 342 16.40 -16.84 35.25
N THR A 343 16.06 -16.48 36.48
CA THR A 343 15.48 -17.31 37.54
C THR A 343 14.10 -17.86 37.13
N PRO A 344 13.70 -19.06 37.56
CA PRO A 344 12.42 -19.65 37.15
C PRO A 344 11.25 -18.98 37.89
N VAL A 345 10.27 -18.46 37.14
CA VAL A 345 8.99 -18.01 37.68
C VAL A 345 7.93 -19.04 37.32
N THR A 346 7.25 -19.56 38.34
CA THR A 346 6.13 -20.50 38.23
C THR A 346 4.87 -19.74 37.84
N VAL A 347 4.30 -20.03 36.66
CA VAL A 347 3.07 -19.41 36.14
C VAL A 347 1.86 -20.31 36.48
N PRO A 348 0.73 -19.77 36.99
CA PRO A 348 -0.48 -20.53 37.24
C PRO A 348 -1.22 -20.89 35.93
N PRO A 349 -2.08 -21.93 35.94
CA PRO A 349 -2.74 -22.43 34.73
C PRO A 349 -3.77 -21.42 34.18
N PRO A 350 -3.87 -21.26 32.85
CA PRO A 350 -4.82 -20.34 32.25
C PRO A 350 -6.25 -20.90 32.32
N THR A 351 -7.15 -20.11 32.86
CA THR A 351 -8.61 -20.28 32.73
C THR A 351 -9.05 -20.07 31.28
N PRO A 352 -9.90 -20.94 30.71
CA PRO A 352 -10.38 -20.79 29.34
C PRO A 352 -11.60 -19.86 29.34
N ASN A 353 -11.42 -18.60 28.94
CA ASN A 353 -12.56 -17.75 28.61
C ASN A 353 -12.15 -16.61 27.67
N THR A 354 -12.49 -16.75 26.38
CA THR A 354 -12.51 -15.61 25.46
C THR A 354 -13.60 -15.83 24.43
N THR A 355 -14.78 -15.29 24.70
CA THR A 355 -15.77 -14.92 23.69
C THR A 355 -15.18 -13.76 22.88
N GLN A 356 -14.59 -14.09 21.74
CA GLN A 356 -14.00 -13.13 20.82
C GLN A 356 -15.12 -12.36 20.07
N PRO A 357 -15.02 -11.02 19.92
CA PRO A 357 -16.02 -10.23 19.20
C PRO A 357 -16.09 -10.66 17.73
N ALA A 358 -17.25 -10.49 17.09
CA ALA A 358 -17.40 -10.79 15.67
C ALA A 358 -16.44 -9.98 14.80
N HIS A 359 -15.57 -10.68 14.07
CA HIS A 359 -14.58 -10.08 13.20
C HIS A 359 -15.12 -10.10 11.76
N ALA A 360 -15.28 -8.91 11.18
CA ALA A 360 -15.63 -8.75 9.77
C ALA A 360 -14.64 -9.50 8.85
N ALA A 361 -15.06 -9.85 7.63
CA ALA A 361 -14.21 -10.53 6.65
C ALA A 361 -12.82 -9.85 6.50
N CYS A 362 -11.76 -10.67 6.52
CA CYS A 362 -10.39 -10.19 6.33
C CYS A 362 -10.16 -9.89 4.84
N VAL A 363 -9.81 -8.66 4.50
CA VAL A 363 -9.50 -8.26 3.13
C VAL A 363 -8.01 -8.47 2.92
N GLN A 364 -7.67 -9.36 1.99
CA GLN A 364 -6.29 -9.62 1.60
C GLN A 364 -5.66 -8.35 1.02
N TYR A 365 -4.51 -7.94 1.55
CA TYR A 365 -3.74 -6.80 1.04
C TYR A 365 -2.30 -7.17 0.65
N GLY A 366 -1.92 -8.44 0.83
CA GLY A 366 -0.69 -9.03 0.29
C GLY A 366 -0.88 -10.52 0.04
N THR A 367 0.10 -11.19 -0.55
CA THR A 367 0.09 -12.66 -0.69
C THR A 367 0.03 -13.37 0.66
N CYS A 368 0.47 -12.69 1.73
CA CYS A 368 0.54 -13.25 3.07
C CYS A 368 0.01 -12.39 4.20
N ALA A 369 -0.74 -11.34 3.87
CA ALA A 369 -1.30 -10.47 4.87
C ALA A 369 -2.74 -10.08 4.53
N CYS A 370 -3.56 -9.95 5.57
CA CYS A 370 -4.94 -9.55 5.45
C CYS A 370 -5.34 -8.60 6.59
N MET A 371 -6.21 -7.63 6.27
CA MET A 371 -6.64 -6.58 7.19
C MET A 371 -8.15 -6.64 7.40
N PHE A 372 -8.56 -6.51 8.65
CA PHE A 372 -9.94 -6.47 9.07
C PHE A 372 -10.49 -5.04 8.99
N LYS A 373 -11.82 -4.90 8.92
CA LYS A 373 -12.48 -3.58 8.87
C LYS A 373 -12.14 -2.66 10.04
N ASN A 374 -11.81 -3.21 11.20
CA ASN A 374 -11.43 -2.46 12.40
C ASN A 374 -9.95 -2.01 12.39
N GLY A 375 -9.23 -2.19 11.28
CA GLY A 375 -7.81 -1.84 11.14
C GLY A 375 -6.83 -2.80 11.83
N SER A 376 -7.32 -3.86 12.47
CA SER A 376 -6.44 -4.96 12.88
C SER A 376 -6.04 -5.79 11.66
N TYR A 377 -4.92 -6.49 11.73
CA TYR A 377 -4.41 -7.28 10.62
C TYR A 377 -3.70 -8.54 11.09
N ILE A 378 -3.54 -9.49 10.17
CA ILE A 378 -2.68 -10.66 10.30
C ILE A 378 -1.63 -10.55 9.19
N ASP A 379 -0.37 -10.72 9.54
CA ASP A 379 0.75 -10.66 8.60
C ASP A 379 1.67 -11.86 8.83
N LEU A 380 1.67 -12.78 7.87
CA LEU A 380 2.46 -14.01 7.92
C LEU A 380 3.83 -13.85 7.26
N THR A 381 4.20 -12.66 6.77
CA THR A 381 5.44 -12.44 5.99
C THR A 381 6.71 -12.84 6.77
N SER A 382 6.69 -12.76 8.09
CA SER A 382 7.81 -13.22 8.93
C SER A 382 8.02 -14.74 8.94
N LEU A 383 7.04 -15.51 8.45
CA LEU A 383 7.14 -16.97 8.24
C LEU A 383 7.63 -17.32 6.84
N GLU A 384 7.91 -16.33 5.98
CA GLU A 384 8.36 -16.58 4.62
C GLU A 384 9.74 -17.24 4.58
N GLN A 385 9.82 -18.44 4.01
CA GLN A 385 11.07 -19.16 3.76
C GLN A 385 11.38 -19.14 2.25
N THR A 386 12.26 -18.24 1.81
CA THR A 386 12.61 -18.04 0.38
C THR A 386 13.70 -18.97 -0.14
N SER A 387 14.16 -19.93 0.67
CA SER A 387 15.25 -20.85 0.30
C SER A 387 14.93 -21.84 -0.83
N GLY A 388 13.68 -21.86 -1.31
CA GLY A 388 13.17 -22.89 -2.23
C GLY A 388 12.77 -24.21 -1.56
N GLU A 389 13.06 -24.36 -0.27
CA GLU A 389 12.62 -25.47 0.59
C GLU A 389 11.42 -25.05 1.46
N PRO A 390 10.53 -25.99 1.81
CA PRO A 390 9.37 -25.69 2.65
C PRO A 390 9.76 -25.41 4.10
N LEU A 391 9.09 -24.44 4.73
CA LEU A 391 9.25 -24.15 6.17
C LEU A 391 8.87 -25.37 7.03
N PHE A 392 7.77 -26.03 6.67
CA PHE A 392 7.30 -27.25 7.32
C PHE A 392 7.50 -28.41 6.35
N LYS A 393 8.51 -29.26 6.55
CA LYS A 393 8.86 -30.35 5.65
C LYS A 393 8.43 -31.71 6.18
N ASP A 394 7.85 -32.53 5.30
CA ASP A 394 7.51 -33.93 5.56
C ASP A 394 6.72 -34.16 6.87
N HIS A 395 5.74 -33.30 7.17
CA HIS A 395 4.91 -33.46 8.37
C HIS A 395 3.87 -34.59 8.18
N PRO A 396 3.77 -35.55 9.12
CA PRO A 396 2.75 -36.59 9.07
C PRO A 396 1.38 -36.06 9.53
N LEU A 397 0.33 -36.86 9.29
CA LEU A 397 -0.99 -36.64 9.87
C LEU A 397 -0.92 -36.51 11.41
N SER A 398 -1.65 -35.53 11.94
CA SER A 398 -1.74 -35.32 13.38
C SER A 398 -2.79 -36.24 14.03
N SER A 399 -2.43 -36.78 15.21
CA SER A 399 -3.34 -37.55 16.08
C SER A 399 -4.62 -36.75 16.39
N PRO A 400 -5.82 -37.37 16.45
CA PRO A 400 -6.10 -38.81 16.60
C PRO A 400 -6.27 -39.60 15.29
N ARG A 401 -6.01 -39.00 14.12
CA ARG A 401 -6.18 -39.71 12.85
C ARG A 401 -5.11 -40.80 12.72
N ARG A 402 -5.49 -41.95 12.14
CA ARG A 402 -4.53 -42.99 11.77
C ARG A 402 -3.66 -42.46 10.63
N ASP A 403 -2.39 -42.82 10.65
CA ASP A 403 -1.47 -42.56 9.55
C ASP A 403 -2.08 -43.03 8.22
N ASP A 404 -2.13 -42.13 7.25
CA ASP A 404 -2.65 -42.38 5.90
C ASP A 404 -1.53 -42.77 4.92
N GLY A 405 -0.29 -42.84 5.41
CA GLY A 405 0.89 -43.13 4.61
C GLY A 405 1.35 -41.94 3.78
N PHE A 406 0.96 -40.71 4.12
CA PHE A 406 1.41 -39.50 3.44
C PHE A 406 2.14 -38.53 4.37
N TYR A 407 3.11 -37.82 3.79
CA TYR A 407 3.76 -36.67 4.38
C TYR A 407 3.35 -35.40 3.64
N TYR A 408 3.37 -34.29 4.36
CA TYR A 408 2.88 -33.01 3.87
C TYR A 408 3.91 -31.92 4.13
N SER A 409 4.20 -31.16 3.07
CA SER A 409 5.10 -30.02 3.15
C SER A 409 4.32 -28.74 2.88
N PHE A 410 4.61 -27.69 3.64
CA PHE A 410 3.94 -26.39 3.54
C PHE A 410 4.95 -25.27 3.70
N ASN A 411 4.80 -24.25 2.86
CA ASN A 411 5.54 -23.01 2.99
C ASN A 411 4.56 -21.83 2.91
N PRO A 412 4.34 -21.08 4.00
CA PRO A 412 3.58 -19.84 3.91
C PRO A 412 4.40 -18.82 3.10
N CYS A 413 3.70 -18.00 2.32
CA CYS A 413 4.22 -16.77 1.68
C CYS A 413 5.19 -16.92 0.51
N ALA A 414 5.95 -18.01 0.43
CA ALA A 414 6.88 -18.28 -0.66
C ALA A 414 6.60 -19.65 -1.31
N PRO A 415 6.75 -19.77 -2.64
CA PRO A 415 6.69 -21.07 -3.28
C PRO A 415 7.93 -21.91 -2.94
N PHE A 416 7.79 -23.22 -2.99
CA PHE A 416 8.90 -24.16 -2.87
C PHE A 416 8.80 -25.26 -3.93
N THR A 417 9.91 -25.96 -4.14
CA THR A 417 9.97 -27.14 -5.01
C THR A 417 10.43 -28.35 -4.22
N GLU A 418 9.65 -29.42 -4.25
CA GLU A 418 9.97 -30.70 -3.63
C GLU A 418 9.60 -31.85 -4.57
N GLY A 419 10.63 -32.46 -5.16
CA GLY A 419 10.48 -33.53 -6.16
C GLY A 419 9.59 -33.10 -7.33
N LYS A 420 8.40 -33.70 -7.49
CA LYS A 420 7.44 -33.35 -8.56
C LYS A 420 6.53 -32.17 -8.24
N CYS A 421 6.54 -31.66 -7.01
CA CYS A 421 5.83 -30.45 -6.65
C CYS A 421 6.70 -29.25 -6.99
N GLU A 422 6.43 -28.57 -8.10
CA GLU A 422 7.17 -27.36 -8.53
C GLU A 422 6.35 -26.10 -8.27
N ASP A 423 6.97 -25.07 -7.70
CA ASP A 423 6.37 -23.75 -7.46
C ASP A 423 5.05 -23.84 -6.67
N VAL A 424 5.04 -24.66 -5.61
CA VAL A 424 3.85 -24.92 -4.80
C VAL A 424 3.92 -24.23 -3.44
N ALA A 425 2.76 -23.99 -2.84
CA ALA A 425 2.65 -23.63 -1.42
C ALA A 425 2.45 -24.86 -0.53
N VAL A 426 1.85 -25.93 -1.08
CA VAL A 426 1.54 -27.17 -0.35
C VAL A 426 1.84 -28.38 -1.24
N CYS A 427 2.59 -29.35 -0.71
CA CYS A 427 2.90 -30.63 -1.38
C CYS A 427 2.50 -31.81 -0.50
N LYS A 428 2.01 -32.89 -1.13
CA LYS A 428 1.74 -34.18 -0.49
C LYS A 428 2.62 -35.26 -1.10
N LYS A 429 3.30 -36.04 -0.26
CA LYS A 429 4.21 -37.12 -0.66
C LYS A 429 3.77 -38.46 -0.09
N ASN A 430 3.72 -39.49 -0.93
CA ASN A 430 3.42 -40.86 -0.49
C ASN A 430 4.66 -41.47 0.17
N SER A 431 4.55 -41.90 1.42
CA SER A 431 5.65 -42.46 2.22
C SER A 431 6.24 -43.75 1.65
N LEU A 432 5.45 -44.55 0.93
CA LEU A 432 5.87 -45.84 0.36
C LEU A 432 6.27 -45.72 -1.11
N ALA A 433 5.47 -45.00 -1.91
CA ALA A 433 5.66 -44.91 -3.35
C ALA A 433 6.56 -43.74 -3.77
N GLY A 434 6.84 -42.78 -2.87
CA GLY A 434 7.58 -41.55 -3.18
C GLY A 434 6.87 -40.62 -4.18
N SER A 435 5.64 -40.92 -4.58
CA SER A 435 4.87 -40.07 -5.48
C SER A 435 4.46 -38.78 -4.78
N GLU A 436 4.82 -37.64 -5.36
CA GLU A 436 4.42 -36.32 -4.85
C GLU A 436 3.30 -35.71 -5.69
N VAL A 437 2.44 -34.92 -5.04
CA VAL A 437 1.39 -34.18 -5.71
C VAL A 437 1.18 -32.81 -5.08
N SER A 438 1.08 -31.78 -5.93
CA SER A 438 0.71 -30.42 -5.55
C SER A 438 -0.69 -30.40 -4.93
N LEU A 439 -0.83 -29.71 -3.80
CA LEU A 439 -2.13 -29.44 -3.15
C LEU A 439 -2.53 -27.97 -3.19
N GLY A 440 -1.69 -27.09 -3.72
CA GLY A 440 -1.96 -25.66 -3.83
C GLY A 440 -0.73 -24.87 -4.30
N LYS A 441 -0.93 -23.87 -5.16
CA LYS A 441 0.14 -22.97 -5.62
C LYS A 441 0.15 -21.66 -4.84
N GLN A 442 1.32 -21.04 -4.71
CA GLN A 442 1.48 -19.82 -3.92
C GLN A 442 0.74 -18.62 -4.53
N ASP A 443 0.72 -18.52 -5.86
CA ASP A 443 0.02 -17.46 -6.62
C ASP A 443 -1.51 -17.52 -6.50
N SER A 444 -2.06 -18.65 -6.06
CA SER A 444 -3.50 -18.85 -5.84
C SER A 444 -3.99 -18.51 -4.43
N SER A 445 -3.10 -17.98 -3.58
CA SER A 445 -3.38 -17.71 -2.17
C SER A 445 -4.54 -16.73 -1.97
N THR A 446 -5.54 -17.13 -1.17
CA THR A 446 -6.68 -16.29 -0.81
C THR A 446 -7.00 -16.37 0.67
N PHE A 447 -7.30 -15.24 1.32
CA PHE A 447 -7.78 -15.24 2.71
C PHE A 447 -9.30 -15.41 2.77
N ALA A 448 -9.76 -16.25 3.71
CA ALA A 448 -11.17 -16.49 3.96
C ALA A 448 -11.45 -16.57 5.46
N THR A 449 -12.70 -16.28 5.84
CA THR A 449 -13.21 -16.46 7.21
C THR A 449 -14.40 -17.41 7.14
N ALA A 450 -14.38 -18.52 7.90
CA ALA A 450 -15.42 -19.55 7.81
C ALA A 450 -16.84 -19.03 8.14
N ASN A 451 -16.94 -18.00 8.99
CA ASN A 451 -18.11 -17.19 9.27
C ASN A 451 -17.65 -15.89 9.97
N GLU A 452 -18.57 -14.99 10.35
CA GLU A 452 -18.24 -13.72 11.03
C GLU A 452 -17.46 -13.89 12.36
N ASN A 453 -17.42 -15.12 12.90
CA ASN A 453 -16.67 -15.47 14.11
C ASN A 453 -15.65 -16.59 13.87
N GLY A 454 -15.41 -16.93 12.60
CA GLY A 454 -14.70 -18.13 12.22
C GLY A 454 -13.19 -17.91 12.31
N PRO A 455 -12.41 -19.00 12.47
CA PRO A 455 -10.97 -18.88 12.28
C PRO A 455 -10.70 -18.32 10.89
N VAL A 456 -9.70 -17.45 10.83
CA VAL A 456 -9.17 -16.95 9.57
C VAL A 456 -8.40 -18.09 8.93
N ALA A 457 -8.57 -18.29 7.63
CA ALA A 457 -7.84 -19.28 6.88
C ALA A 457 -7.19 -18.64 5.66
N ILE A 458 -6.06 -19.22 5.26
CA ILE A 458 -5.48 -18.98 3.94
C ILE A 458 -5.69 -20.23 3.08
N MET A 459 -6.16 -20.03 1.86
CA MET A 459 -6.55 -21.07 0.92
C MET A 459 -5.60 -21.06 -0.26
N TYR A 460 -5.21 -22.25 -0.71
CA TYR A 460 -4.37 -22.43 -1.90
C TYR A 460 -5.05 -23.40 -2.86
N ALA A 461 -5.24 -22.99 -4.10
CA ALA A 461 -5.80 -23.80 -5.16
C ALA A 461 -4.72 -24.44 -6.05
N SER A 462 -5.03 -25.62 -6.56
CA SER A 462 -4.30 -26.29 -7.63
C SER A 462 -5.33 -26.84 -8.63
N GLU A 463 -4.90 -27.53 -9.70
CA GLU A 463 -5.75 -27.91 -10.84
C GLU A 463 -7.15 -28.44 -10.44
N ASN A 464 -7.21 -29.39 -9.51
CA ASN A 464 -8.45 -29.97 -9.01
C ASN A 464 -8.47 -30.14 -7.48
N ARG A 465 -7.61 -29.40 -6.76
CA ARG A 465 -7.39 -29.53 -5.31
C ARG A 465 -7.36 -28.19 -4.62
N MET A 466 -7.68 -28.21 -3.34
CA MET A 466 -7.68 -27.04 -2.49
C MET A 466 -7.07 -27.39 -1.14
N SER A 467 -6.14 -26.57 -0.67
CA SER A 467 -5.63 -26.62 0.69
C SER A 467 -6.20 -25.47 1.50
N ILE A 468 -6.73 -25.76 2.68
CA ILE A 468 -7.26 -24.78 3.62
C ILE A 468 -6.38 -24.81 4.87
N VAL A 469 -5.66 -23.72 5.13
CA VAL A 469 -4.79 -23.57 6.31
C VAL A 469 -5.47 -22.64 7.29
N SER A 470 -6.06 -23.20 8.34
CA SER A 470 -6.68 -22.42 9.42
C SER A 470 -5.60 -21.80 10.30
N LEU A 471 -5.66 -20.49 10.52
CA LEU A 471 -4.71 -19.73 11.31
C LEU A 471 -5.16 -19.70 12.76
N ARG A 472 -4.28 -20.15 13.67
CA ARG A 472 -4.52 -20.15 15.10
C ARG A 472 -3.43 -19.37 15.80
N CYS A 473 -3.82 -18.25 16.42
CA CYS A 473 -2.95 -17.48 17.30
C CYS A 473 -2.51 -18.34 18.50
N THR A 474 -1.21 -18.33 18.77
CA THR A 474 -0.62 -18.90 19.99
C THR A 474 0.38 -17.92 20.59
N GLU A 475 0.46 -17.87 21.92
CA GLU A 475 1.49 -17.09 22.62
C GLU A 475 2.85 -17.83 22.66
N GLU A 476 2.87 -19.10 22.28
CA GLU A 476 4.11 -19.88 22.23
C GLU A 476 5.05 -19.36 21.14
N LYS A 477 6.34 -19.29 21.45
CA LYS A 477 7.37 -18.77 20.52
C LYS A 477 7.69 -19.69 19.33
N ARG A 478 6.92 -20.75 19.09
CA ARG A 478 7.22 -21.74 18.05
C ARG A 478 6.07 -21.86 17.08
N ASP A 479 6.42 -21.86 15.80
CA ASP A 479 5.47 -22.12 14.72
C ASP A 479 5.26 -23.63 14.59
N ARG A 480 4.01 -24.04 14.44
CA ARG A 480 3.64 -25.45 14.36
C ARG A 480 2.57 -25.67 13.31
N LEU A 481 2.83 -26.62 12.42
CA LEU A 481 1.84 -27.13 11.48
C LEU A 481 1.19 -28.40 12.03
N ILE A 482 -0.14 -28.41 12.06
CA ILE A 482 -0.97 -29.57 12.37
C ILE A 482 -1.66 -29.99 11.08
N VAL A 483 -1.38 -31.19 10.61
CA VAL A 483 -1.95 -31.72 9.36
C VAL A 483 -3.18 -32.56 9.69
N LEU A 484 -4.34 -32.14 9.17
CA LEU A 484 -5.58 -32.91 9.31
C LEU A 484 -5.80 -33.85 8.11
N GLY A 485 -5.15 -33.56 6.98
CA GLY A 485 -5.20 -34.37 5.75
C GLY A 485 -6.44 -34.08 4.92
N ALA A 486 -6.91 -35.06 4.15
CA ALA A 486 -8.10 -34.88 3.31
C ALA A 486 -9.38 -34.68 4.14
N ASP A 487 -10.25 -33.76 3.71
CA ASP A 487 -11.59 -33.61 4.25
C ASP A 487 -12.48 -34.75 3.71
N PRO A 488 -13.04 -35.61 4.59
CA PRO A 488 -13.92 -36.69 4.14
C PRO A 488 -15.24 -36.22 3.53
N LYS A 489 -15.64 -34.96 3.73
CA LYS A 489 -16.91 -34.39 3.25
C LYS A 489 -16.76 -33.62 1.95
N VAL A 490 -15.59 -33.05 1.69
CA VAL A 490 -15.33 -32.22 0.51
C VAL A 490 -14.21 -32.87 -0.30
N PRO A 491 -14.52 -33.50 -1.45
CA PRO A 491 -13.52 -34.20 -2.24
C PRO A 491 -12.42 -33.24 -2.70
N ASN A 492 -11.18 -33.73 -2.69
CA ASN A 492 -9.97 -32.99 -3.08
C ASN A 492 -9.64 -31.75 -2.22
N THR A 493 -10.29 -31.58 -1.06
CA THR A 493 -9.93 -30.57 -0.08
C THR A 493 -9.03 -31.16 1.00
N TYR A 494 -8.00 -30.43 1.38
CA TYR A 494 -7.03 -30.81 2.41
C TYR A 494 -6.97 -29.72 3.47
N GLU A 495 -7.01 -30.12 4.74
CA GLU A 495 -7.09 -29.21 5.88
C GLU A 495 -5.80 -29.24 6.72
N PHE A 496 -5.40 -28.04 7.13
CA PHE A 496 -4.24 -27.80 7.98
C PHE A 496 -4.59 -26.76 9.05
N ILE A 497 -3.88 -26.79 10.17
CA ILE A 497 -3.91 -25.71 11.17
C ILE A 497 -2.47 -25.22 11.34
N LEU A 498 -2.27 -23.91 11.16
CA LEU A 498 -1.02 -23.23 11.49
C LEU A 498 -1.17 -22.54 12.83
N GLU A 499 -0.40 -23.00 13.82
CA GLU A 499 -0.26 -22.35 15.12
C GLU A 499 0.99 -21.47 15.09
N SER A 500 0.83 -20.16 15.21
CA SER A 500 1.95 -19.20 15.23
C SER A 500 1.58 -17.91 15.96
N PRO A 501 2.55 -17.22 16.60
CA PRO A 501 2.37 -15.83 17.04
C PRO A 501 2.00 -14.88 15.90
N GLN A 502 2.43 -15.18 14.68
CA GLN A 502 2.14 -14.37 13.49
C GLN A 502 0.69 -14.52 13.02
N CYS A 503 0.00 -15.57 13.47
CA CYS A 503 -1.44 -15.72 13.27
C CYS A 503 -2.27 -14.86 14.23
N CYS A 504 -1.64 -14.13 15.16
CA CYS A 504 -2.32 -13.24 16.09
C CYS A 504 -2.73 -11.93 15.42
N LEU A 505 -3.88 -11.40 15.84
CA LEU A 505 -4.36 -10.10 15.38
C LEU A 505 -3.48 -8.99 15.94
N HIS A 506 -2.79 -8.28 15.06
CA HIS A 506 -2.10 -7.06 15.39
C HIS A 506 -3.09 -5.90 15.40
N LYS A 507 -3.12 -5.12 16.49
CA LYS A 507 -3.85 -3.85 16.49
C LYS A 507 -3.02 -2.84 15.70
N GLY A 508 -3.61 -2.21 14.68
CA GLY A 508 -3.00 -1.06 14.01
C GLY A 508 -2.64 -0.01 15.07
N GLY A 509 -1.36 0.06 15.43
CA GLY A 509 -0.89 0.90 16.50
C GLY A 509 -1.02 2.36 16.10
N THR A 510 -2.03 3.04 16.61
CA THR A 510 -1.97 4.49 16.74
C THR A 510 -0.90 4.78 17.79
N THR A 511 0.35 4.99 17.37
CA THR A 511 1.38 5.53 18.24
C THR A 511 0.92 6.93 18.68
N ALA A 512 0.30 7.00 19.85
CA ALA A 512 -0.04 8.24 20.51
C ALA A 512 1.26 8.96 20.89
N VAL A 513 1.68 9.92 20.06
CA VAL A 513 2.70 10.90 20.42
C VAL A 513 2.11 11.78 21.52
N ARG A 514 2.32 11.37 22.77
CA ARG A 514 1.89 12.09 23.96
C ARG A 514 2.75 13.35 24.11
N GLY A 515 2.09 14.51 24.15
CA GLY A 515 2.69 15.83 24.08
C GLY A 515 3.73 16.14 25.15
N SER A 516 4.92 16.54 24.69
CA SER A 516 5.98 17.15 25.51
C SER A 516 6.20 18.64 25.23
N LEU A 517 5.41 19.28 24.35
CA LEU A 517 5.61 20.70 24.00
C LEU A 517 4.92 21.71 24.93
N ILE A 518 3.93 21.32 25.74
CA ILE A 518 3.18 22.26 26.59
C ILE A 518 3.99 22.71 27.83
N TRP A 519 4.96 21.92 28.28
CA TRP A 519 5.78 22.28 29.45
C TRP A 519 6.85 23.35 29.16
N ILE A 520 7.29 23.49 27.90
CA ILE A 520 8.35 24.44 27.54
C ILE A 520 7.80 25.88 27.45
N VAL A 521 6.55 26.04 27.00
CA VAL A 521 5.91 27.37 26.86
C VAL A 521 5.55 27.97 28.23
N CYS A 522 5.17 27.14 29.22
CA CYS A 522 4.92 27.61 30.59
C CYS A 522 6.21 27.98 31.34
N ALA A 523 7.33 27.32 31.07
CA ALA A 523 8.61 27.65 31.70
C ALA A 523 9.20 28.97 31.17
N LEU A 524 9.06 29.26 29.86
CA LEU A 524 9.54 30.52 29.29
C LEU A 524 8.72 31.73 29.72
N THR A 525 7.41 31.58 29.90
CA THR A 525 6.56 32.68 30.41
C THR A 525 6.86 32.99 31.88
N PHE A 526 7.18 31.99 32.70
CA PHE A 526 7.56 32.22 34.09
C PHE A 526 8.94 32.88 34.26
N LEU A 527 9.87 32.65 33.33
CA LEU A 527 11.19 33.31 33.33
C LEU A 527 11.11 34.76 32.84
N LEU A 528 10.26 35.06 31.87
CA LEU A 528 10.08 36.43 31.38
C LEU A 528 9.36 37.34 32.39
N VAL A 529 8.46 36.79 33.22
CA VAL A 529 7.73 37.57 34.24
C VAL A 529 8.58 37.85 35.49
N ASN A 530 9.52 36.96 35.83
CA ASN A 530 10.38 37.14 37.01
C ASN A 530 11.70 37.87 36.74
N GLY A 531 12.10 38.05 35.48
CA GLY A 531 13.31 38.79 35.12
C GLY A 531 13.17 40.33 35.15
N TRP A 532 11.99 40.85 35.48
CA TRP A 532 11.66 42.29 35.51
C TRP A 532 11.31 42.79 36.92
N ARG A 533 11.92 42.22 37.96
CA ARG A 533 11.90 42.76 39.32
C ARG A 533 13.28 43.17 39.79
#